data_AF-A0A098Y597-F1
#
_entry.id   AF-A0A098Y597-F1
#
_cell.length_a   1.000
_cell.length_b   1.000
_cell.length_c   1.000
_cell.angle_alpha   90.00
_cell.angle_beta   90.00
_cell.angle_gamma   90.00
#
_symmetry.space_group_name_H-M   'P 1'
#
loop_
_entity.id
_entity.type
_entity.pdbx_description
1 polymer ?
#
loop_
_entity_poly.entity_id
_entity_poly.type
_entity_poly.pdbx_seq_one_letter_code
_entity_poly.pdbx_strand_id
1 'polypeptide(L)'
;MICSGDPRRFRPSIHGEITLSSARRITYACAATALIGVLTAGPALAAGTVTITPAETAAEGADWYFSNAHRGENDPAPAPTTGAGGIAAAPADSGFGDAAYRLVLDAASEKARLMSDVLDGRPLSDLAGVTYSSFVTGLPGYGPSINVEVDPAGPDDFATLVWEANKAGFTIAEGEWQAWDTTGSTGGRAGGWWTPSIQPFGSSTPGSNASPTTLATLTEHFGAGTTITGFAVNTGRGNAGLDAYVDGIGITVDGETTVYDVEPRVFTKEDCKNGGWATEFEAGQFANQGECVSSFASKAKVSKE
;
A
#
# COMPACT_ATOMS: atom_id res chain seq x y z
N MET A 1 -56.29 -38.02 -44.07
CA MET A 1 -55.32 -37.09 -44.69
C MET A 1 -53.99 -37.35 -43.99
N ILE A 2 -53.21 -38.33 -44.44
CA ILE A 2 -52.18 -38.25 -45.50
C ILE A 2 -50.96 -37.40 -45.07
N CYS A 3 -49.87 -38.12 -44.77
CA CYS A 3 -48.43 -37.83 -44.99
C CYS A 3 -47.74 -36.76 -44.15
N SER A 4 -46.43 -36.84 -43.79
CA SER A 4 -45.30 -37.77 -44.01
C SER A 4 -44.10 -37.17 -43.23
N GLY A 5 -43.35 -37.90 -42.39
CA GLY A 5 -42.05 -38.54 -42.71
C GLY A 5 -40.90 -37.81 -41.98
N ASP A 6 -39.76 -38.35 -41.54
CA ASP A 6 -39.12 -39.68 -41.47
C ASP A 6 -37.85 -39.51 -40.58
N PRO A 7 -37.53 -40.40 -39.61
CA PRO A 7 -36.31 -40.33 -38.80
C PRO A 7 -35.18 -41.24 -39.35
N ARG A 8 -34.04 -40.65 -39.75
CA ARG A 8 -32.80 -41.38 -40.07
C ARG A 8 -31.81 -41.28 -38.90
N ARG A 9 -31.60 -42.35 -38.12
CA ARG A 9 -30.57 -43.41 -38.26
C ARG A 9 -29.15 -42.87 -38.48
N PHE A 10 -28.32 -42.92 -37.44
CA PHE A 10 -26.86 -43.03 -37.59
C PHE A 10 -26.38 -44.34 -36.94
N ARG A 11 -25.56 -45.08 -37.69
CA ARG A 11 -25.03 -46.42 -37.39
C ARG A 11 -23.79 -46.35 -36.48
N PRO A 12 -23.49 -47.41 -35.70
CA PRO A 12 -22.18 -47.59 -35.10
C PRO A 12 -21.21 -48.20 -36.13
N SER A 13 -19.94 -47.78 -36.13
CA SER A 13 -18.86 -48.44 -36.88
C SER A 13 -17.78 -48.92 -35.93
N ILE A 14 -17.36 -50.15 -36.19
CA ILE A 14 -16.47 -51.00 -35.41
C ILE A 14 -15.07 -50.94 -36.05
N HIS A 15 -14.07 -51.05 -35.17
CA HIS A 15 -12.67 -51.51 -35.32
C HIS A 15 -11.88 -51.25 -36.62
N GLY A 16 -10.71 -50.65 -36.43
CA GLY A 16 -9.53 -50.86 -37.26
C GLY A 16 -8.28 -50.85 -36.38
N GLU A 17 -7.64 -52.01 -36.21
CA GLU A 17 -6.27 -52.14 -35.75
C GLU A 17 -5.31 -51.56 -36.79
N ILE A 18 -4.34 -50.75 -36.37
CA ILE A 18 -3.10 -50.52 -37.12
C ILE A 18 -1.91 -50.51 -36.14
N THR A 19 -1.20 -51.64 -36.18
CA THR A 19 0.26 -51.87 -36.07
C THR A 19 1.18 -50.82 -35.42
N LEU A 20 1.89 -51.30 -34.39
CA LEU A 20 3.12 -50.76 -33.80
C LEU A 20 4.25 -50.57 -34.83
N SER A 21 4.84 -49.37 -34.87
CA SER A 21 6.21 -49.17 -35.38
C SER A 21 7.10 -48.56 -34.30
N SER A 22 8.07 -49.36 -33.86
CA SER A 22 9.47 -48.99 -33.59
C SER A 22 9.79 -47.58 -33.07
N ALA A 23 10.21 -47.55 -31.81
CA ALA A 23 11.38 -46.85 -31.28
C ALA A 23 11.51 -45.32 -31.50
N ARG A 24 11.30 -44.58 -30.40
CA ARG A 24 12.27 -43.60 -29.88
C ARG A 24 12.01 -43.41 -28.39
N ARG A 25 12.87 -44.02 -27.55
CA ARG A 25 12.97 -43.67 -26.13
C ARG A 25 13.51 -42.25 -26.07
N ILE A 26 12.63 -41.27 -25.88
CA ILE A 26 13.02 -39.93 -25.46
C ILE A 26 13.19 -40.01 -23.95
N THR A 27 14.44 -40.11 -23.52
CA THR A 27 14.83 -39.89 -22.13
C THR A 27 14.53 -38.43 -21.83
N TYR A 28 13.43 -38.15 -21.13
CA TYR A 28 13.22 -36.85 -20.49
C TYR A 28 14.26 -36.73 -19.38
N ALA A 29 15.37 -36.04 -19.67
CA ALA A 29 16.19 -35.49 -18.63
C ALA A 29 15.35 -34.41 -17.94
N CYS A 30 14.84 -34.71 -16.74
CA CYS A 30 14.40 -33.68 -15.81
C CYS A 30 15.63 -32.82 -15.47
N ALA A 31 15.86 -31.78 -16.26
CA ALA A 31 16.68 -30.66 -15.84
C ALA A 31 15.89 -29.95 -14.75
N ALA A 32 16.10 -30.36 -13.50
CA ALA A 32 15.78 -29.55 -12.35
C ALA A 32 16.71 -28.33 -12.41
N THR A 33 16.32 -27.33 -13.19
CA THR A 33 16.92 -26.00 -13.12
C THR A 33 16.52 -25.46 -11.76
N ALA A 34 17.39 -25.64 -10.77
CA ALA A 34 17.29 -24.91 -9.52
C ALA A 34 17.44 -23.44 -9.88
N LEU A 35 16.29 -22.76 -10.03
CA LEU A 35 16.24 -21.32 -10.14
C LEU A 35 16.75 -20.80 -8.80
N ILE A 36 18.04 -20.49 -8.74
CA ILE A 36 18.60 -19.68 -7.66
C ILE A 36 18.08 -18.28 -7.94
N GLY A 37 16.81 -18.05 -7.59
CA GLY A 37 16.29 -16.71 -7.43
C GLY A 37 17.12 -16.09 -6.33
N VAL A 38 17.99 -15.16 -6.70
CA VAL A 38 18.63 -14.27 -5.74
C VAL A 38 17.49 -13.42 -5.20
N LEU A 39 16.86 -13.88 -4.10
CA LEU A 39 16.04 -13.03 -3.25
C LEU A 39 17.00 -11.98 -2.71
N THR A 40 17.08 -10.85 -3.41
CA THR A 40 17.61 -9.63 -2.83
C THR A 40 16.66 -9.28 -1.70
N ALA A 41 17.03 -9.66 -0.48
CA ALA A 41 16.31 -9.21 0.71
C ALA A 41 16.30 -7.68 0.62
N GLY A 42 15.12 -7.08 0.52
CA GLY A 42 14.94 -5.64 0.61
C GLY A 42 15.53 -5.13 1.93
N PRO A 43 15.76 -3.81 2.07
CA PRO A 43 16.25 -3.23 3.30
C PRO A 43 15.38 -3.71 4.47
N ALA A 44 16.01 -4.25 5.53
CA ALA A 44 15.29 -4.73 6.69
C ALA A 44 14.52 -3.56 7.32
N LEU A 45 13.19 -3.67 7.38
CA LEU A 45 12.37 -2.77 8.17
C LEU A 45 12.61 -3.12 9.63
N ALA A 46 13.31 -2.24 10.35
CA ALA A 46 13.49 -2.40 11.78
C ALA A 46 12.27 -1.84 12.51
N ALA A 47 11.86 -2.51 13.58
CA ALA A 47 10.90 -1.93 14.53
C ALA A 47 11.40 -0.56 15.02
N GLY A 48 10.52 0.45 14.97
CA GLY A 48 10.87 1.81 15.38
C GLY A 48 10.11 2.88 14.62
N THR A 49 10.58 4.12 14.75
CA THR A 49 10.02 5.29 14.06
C THR A 49 11.03 5.82 13.04
N VAL A 50 10.55 6.13 11.84
CA VAL A 50 11.29 6.76 10.75
C VAL A 50 10.59 8.07 10.40
N THR A 51 11.35 9.16 10.30
CA THR A 51 10.80 10.44 9.85
C THR A 51 10.74 10.49 8.33
N ILE A 52 9.58 10.87 7.79
CA ILE A 52 9.40 11.31 6.41
C ILE A 52 9.73 12.79 6.33
N THR A 53 10.75 13.14 5.56
CA THR A 53 11.22 14.51 5.41
C THR A 53 10.63 15.22 4.18
N PRO A 54 10.61 16.56 4.16
CA PRO A 54 10.23 17.32 2.97
C PRO A 54 11.13 17.00 1.77
N ALA A 55 12.41 16.66 2.00
CA ALA A 55 13.36 16.34 0.94
C ALA A 55 13.03 15.02 0.25
N GLU A 56 12.63 14.00 1.02
CA GLU A 56 12.18 12.71 0.47
C GLU A 56 10.91 12.91 -0.35
N THR A 57 9.90 13.58 0.22
CA THR A 57 8.59 13.74 -0.45
C THR A 57 8.64 14.51 -1.78
N ALA A 58 9.69 15.31 -2.00
CA ALA A 58 9.87 16.14 -3.18
C ALA A 58 10.56 15.42 -4.37
N ALA A 59 11.20 14.27 -4.16
CA ALA A 59 11.98 13.58 -5.19
C ALA A 59 11.40 12.20 -5.50
N GLU A 60 10.92 11.97 -6.73
CA GLU A 60 10.55 10.62 -7.17
C GLU A 60 11.75 9.67 -7.05
N GLY A 61 11.54 8.51 -6.43
CA GLY A 61 12.58 7.53 -6.13
C GLY A 61 13.27 7.69 -4.76
N ALA A 62 12.82 8.62 -3.91
CA ALA A 62 13.08 8.56 -2.48
C ALA A 62 12.22 7.46 -1.81
N ASP A 63 12.51 7.13 -0.55
CA ASP A 63 11.74 6.13 0.20
C ASP A 63 10.25 6.51 0.29
N TRP A 64 9.95 7.81 0.38
CA TRP A 64 8.60 8.37 0.38
C TRP A 64 8.53 9.55 -0.57
N TYR A 65 7.62 9.53 -1.55
CA TYR A 65 7.52 10.58 -2.57
C TYR A 65 6.09 10.87 -2.98
N PHE A 66 5.81 12.14 -3.32
CA PHE A 66 4.59 12.46 -4.05
C PHE A 66 4.70 11.94 -5.48
N SER A 67 3.71 11.19 -5.96
CA SER A 67 3.71 10.72 -7.34
C SER A 67 2.56 11.32 -8.14
N ASN A 68 2.91 11.97 -9.25
CA ASN A 68 1.96 12.45 -10.25
C ASN A 68 1.58 11.38 -11.28
N ALA A 69 2.32 10.26 -11.31
CA ALA A 69 2.03 9.16 -12.19
C ALA A 69 0.76 8.44 -11.75
N HIS A 70 0.04 7.84 -12.69
CA HIS A 70 -1.14 7.06 -12.41
C HIS A 70 -0.96 5.71 -13.09
N ARG A 71 -0.18 4.82 -12.44
CA ARG A 71 0.16 3.50 -13.00
C ARG A 71 -1.10 2.65 -13.15
N GLY A 72 -1.22 2.00 -14.31
CA GLY A 72 -2.18 0.92 -14.61
C GLY A 72 -3.68 1.24 -14.58
N GLU A 73 -4.08 2.51 -14.60
CA GLU A 73 -5.46 2.84 -14.97
C GLU A 73 -5.63 2.69 -16.48
N ASN A 74 -5.77 1.45 -16.96
CA ASN A 74 -6.25 1.15 -18.32
C ASN A 74 -7.77 1.40 -18.46
N ASP A 75 -8.31 2.30 -17.65
CA ASP A 75 -9.71 2.72 -17.70
C ASP A 75 -9.92 3.53 -19.00
N PRO A 76 -11.01 3.31 -19.78
CA PRO A 76 -11.40 4.23 -20.85
C PRO A 76 -11.68 5.67 -20.36
N ALA A 77 -11.76 5.91 -19.04
CA ALA A 77 -11.79 7.25 -18.47
C ALA A 77 -10.53 8.07 -18.81
N PRO A 78 -10.63 9.40 -18.93
CA PRO A 78 -9.46 10.26 -19.07
C PRO A 78 -8.47 9.99 -17.92
N ALA A 79 -7.17 9.92 -18.23
CA ALA A 79 -6.12 9.86 -17.22
C ALA A 79 -6.36 10.93 -16.14
N PRO A 80 -6.15 10.61 -14.86
CA PRO A 80 -6.46 11.57 -13.82
C PRO A 80 -5.56 12.78 -13.96
N THR A 81 -6.09 13.92 -13.54
CA THR A 81 -5.23 15.06 -13.25
C THR A 81 -4.59 14.84 -11.87
N THR A 82 -3.48 15.52 -11.62
CA THR A 82 -2.78 15.40 -10.33
C THR A 82 -3.34 16.44 -9.37
N GLY A 83 -3.76 16.01 -8.19
CA GLY A 83 -4.05 16.92 -7.07
C GLY A 83 -2.77 17.48 -6.45
N ALA A 84 -2.84 17.98 -5.22
CA ALA A 84 -1.67 18.44 -4.49
C ALA A 84 -1.33 17.50 -3.33
N GLY A 85 -0.04 17.41 -3.01
CA GLY A 85 0.44 16.66 -1.85
C GLY A 85 1.70 17.29 -1.27
N GLY A 86 1.87 17.19 0.04
CA GLY A 86 3.08 17.63 0.73
C GLY A 86 2.93 17.73 2.23
N ILE A 87 4.05 17.88 2.92
CA ILE A 87 4.07 18.07 4.37
C ILE A 87 3.50 19.46 4.71
N ALA A 88 2.55 19.48 5.66
CA ALA A 88 1.90 20.70 6.14
C ALA A 88 1.69 20.64 7.66
N ALA A 89 1.36 21.79 8.27
CA ALA A 89 0.95 21.81 9.67
C ALA A 89 -0.31 20.96 9.87
N ALA A 90 -0.30 20.13 10.90
CA ALA A 90 -1.46 19.34 11.31
C ALA A 90 -2.57 20.29 11.80
N PRO A 91 -3.84 20.05 11.41
CA PRO A 91 -4.97 20.92 11.79
C PRO A 91 -5.35 20.80 13.28
N ALA A 92 -4.93 19.72 13.93
CA ALA A 92 -5.09 19.43 15.36
C ALA A 92 -4.00 18.42 15.77
N ASP A 93 -3.84 18.19 17.07
CA ASP A 93 -2.90 17.18 17.60
C ASP A 93 -3.29 15.77 17.11
N SER A 94 -2.41 15.17 16.29
CA SER A 94 -2.57 13.81 15.75
C SER A 94 -2.12 12.72 16.73
N GLY A 95 -1.42 13.10 17.80
CA GLY A 95 -0.63 12.20 18.65
C GLY A 95 0.78 11.90 18.09
N PHE A 96 1.10 12.38 16.89
CA PHE A 96 2.39 12.24 16.21
C PHE A 96 3.09 13.59 15.98
N GLY A 97 2.38 14.70 16.22
CA GLY A 97 2.98 16.03 16.34
C GLY A 97 2.16 17.15 15.72
N ASP A 98 2.86 18.22 15.32
CA ASP A 98 2.37 19.46 14.71
C ASP A 98 2.40 19.44 13.16
N ALA A 99 2.95 18.41 12.50
CA ALA A 99 2.94 18.26 11.04
C ALA A 99 2.35 16.92 10.58
N ALA A 100 1.76 16.92 9.39
CA ALA A 100 1.19 15.74 8.75
C ALA A 100 1.34 15.84 7.22
N TYR A 101 1.19 14.72 6.52
CA TYR A 101 1.20 14.73 5.07
C TYR A 101 -0.20 15.10 4.56
N ARG A 102 -0.31 16.23 3.87
CA ARG A 102 -1.56 16.75 3.32
C ARG A 102 -1.75 16.28 1.88
N LEU A 103 -2.98 15.90 1.55
CA LEU A 103 -3.46 15.47 0.23
C LEU A 103 -4.70 16.31 -0.11
N VAL A 104 -4.67 17.04 -1.22
CA VAL A 104 -5.76 17.95 -1.62
C VAL A 104 -6.23 17.65 -3.04
N LEU A 105 -7.55 17.65 -3.22
CA LEU A 105 -8.23 17.52 -4.51
C LEU A 105 -9.16 18.72 -4.74
N ASP A 106 -8.85 19.55 -5.72
CA ASP A 106 -9.68 20.67 -6.16
C ASP A 106 -10.76 20.21 -7.16
N ALA A 107 -10.50 19.16 -7.94
CA ALA A 107 -11.41 18.64 -8.96
C ALA A 107 -11.67 17.14 -8.84
N ALA A 108 -12.86 16.70 -9.30
CA ALA A 108 -13.26 15.29 -9.23
C ALA A 108 -12.40 14.36 -10.11
N SER A 109 -11.71 14.92 -11.10
CA SER A 109 -10.77 14.19 -11.96
C SER A 109 -9.42 13.95 -11.31
N GLU A 110 -9.13 14.62 -10.19
CA GLU A 110 -7.81 14.59 -9.56
C GLU A 110 -7.61 13.35 -8.68
N LYS A 111 -6.33 12.97 -8.53
CA LYS A 111 -5.85 12.06 -7.48
C LYS A 111 -4.60 12.63 -6.85
N ALA A 112 -4.41 12.38 -5.56
CA ALA A 112 -3.19 12.70 -4.83
C ALA A 112 -2.70 11.42 -4.13
N ARG A 113 -1.39 11.17 -4.19
CA ARG A 113 -0.81 9.98 -3.57
C ARG A 113 0.58 10.26 -2.99
N LEU A 114 0.78 9.81 -1.76
CA LEU A 114 2.08 9.64 -1.13
C LEU A 114 2.48 8.18 -1.34
N MET A 115 3.53 7.96 -2.13
CA MET A 115 4.04 6.63 -2.47
C MET A 115 5.30 6.29 -1.69
N SER A 116 5.55 4.99 -1.57
CA SER A 116 6.76 4.43 -1.00
C SER A 116 7.13 3.12 -1.68
N ASP A 117 8.42 2.94 -1.94
CA ASP A 117 8.99 1.72 -2.51
C ASP A 117 9.62 0.84 -1.41
N VAL A 118 9.43 1.17 -0.13
CA VAL A 118 10.05 0.44 1.02
C VAL A 118 9.64 -1.03 1.13
N LEU A 119 8.54 -1.41 0.47
CA LEU A 119 8.04 -2.78 0.41
C LEU A 119 8.37 -3.48 -0.92
N ASP A 120 9.03 -2.81 -1.86
CA ASP A 120 9.32 -3.38 -3.18
C ASP A 120 10.12 -4.69 -3.06
N GLY A 121 9.66 -5.71 -3.76
CA GLY A 121 10.21 -7.07 -3.76
C GLY A 121 9.89 -7.90 -2.53
N ARG A 122 9.18 -7.38 -1.51
CA ARG A 122 8.78 -8.18 -0.34
C ARG A 122 7.62 -9.12 -0.68
N PRO A 123 7.61 -10.35 -0.15
CA PRO A 123 6.44 -11.22 -0.26
C PRO A 123 5.18 -10.56 0.33
N LEU A 124 4.04 -10.69 -0.34
CA LEU A 124 2.75 -10.23 0.19
C LEU A 124 2.38 -10.93 1.51
N SER A 125 2.87 -12.16 1.71
CA SER A 125 2.69 -12.92 2.95
C SER A 125 3.30 -12.26 4.19
N ASP A 126 4.29 -11.39 4.00
CA ASP A 126 5.05 -10.81 5.10
C ASP A 126 4.32 -9.55 5.62
N LEU A 127 3.46 -8.93 4.82
CA LEU A 127 2.64 -7.79 5.22
C LEU A 127 1.50 -8.26 6.14
N ALA A 128 1.63 -7.98 7.43
CA ALA A 128 0.61 -8.30 8.42
C ALA A 128 -0.49 -7.23 8.51
N GLY A 129 -0.16 -5.98 8.15
CA GLY A 129 -1.11 -4.88 8.07
C GLY A 129 -0.48 -3.52 8.21
N VAL A 130 -1.34 -2.50 8.22
CA VAL A 130 -0.98 -1.09 8.24
C VAL A 130 -1.83 -0.41 9.30
N THR A 131 -1.25 0.54 10.02
CA THR A 131 -1.96 1.49 10.86
C THR A 131 -1.69 2.89 10.35
N TYR A 132 -2.64 3.80 10.48
CA TYR A 132 -2.40 5.22 10.18
C TYR A 132 -3.46 6.08 10.85
N SER A 133 -3.16 7.35 11.02
CA SER A 133 -4.14 8.36 11.42
C SER A 133 -4.51 9.23 10.23
N SER A 134 -5.78 9.63 10.13
CA SER A 134 -6.20 10.64 9.15
C SER A 134 -7.12 11.70 9.74
N PHE A 135 -7.04 12.91 9.22
CA PHE A 135 -7.97 14.01 9.47
C PHE A 135 -8.51 14.49 8.13
N VAL A 136 -9.82 14.64 8.00
CA VAL A 136 -10.45 15.02 6.72
C VAL A 136 -11.32 16.27 6.90
N THR A 137 -11.25 17.18 5.92
CA THR A 137 -12.16 18.30 5.73
C THR A 137 -12.67 18.35 4.30
N GLY A 138 -13.79 19.06 4.10
CA GLY A 138 -14.35 19.37 2.78
C GLY A 138 -15.20 18.25 2.17
N LEU A 139 -15.01 16.99 2.58
CA LEU A 139 -15.77 15.85 2.05
C LEU A 139 -16.07 14.76 3.12
N PRO A 140 -17.13 14.93 3.93
CA PRO A 140 -17.51 13.96 4.96
C PRO A 140 -17.77 12.55 4.41
N GLY A 141 -17.33 11.51 5.13
CA GLY A 141 -17.51 10.11 4.74
C GLY A 141 -16.49 9.58 3.72
N TYR A 142 -15.61 10.44 3.22
CA TYR A 142 -14.50 10.09 2.34
C TYR A 142 -13.18 10.41 3.02
N GLY A 143 -12.10 9.76 2.58
CA GLY A 143 -10.78 9.94 3.16
C GLY A 143 -9.73 9.13 2.42
N PRO A 144 -8.48 9.21 2.87
CA PRO A 144 -7.37 8.51 2.24
C PRO A 144 -7.48 6.99 2.43
N SER A 145 -7.15 6.26 1.38
CA SER A 145 -7.01 4.80 1.31
C SER A 145 -5.56 4.37 1.42
N ILE A 146 -5.35 3.11 1.78
CA ILE A 146 -4.07 2.43 1.62
C ILE A 146 -4.12 1.60 0.34
N ASN A 147 -3.09 1.72 -0.48
CA ASN A 147 -2.93 0.96 -1.71
C ASN A 147 -1.64 0.13 -1.60
N VAL A 148 -1.74 -1.17 -1.89
CA VAL A 148 -0.59 -2.07 -2.02
C VAL A 148 -0.60 -2.61 -3.45
N GLU A 149 0.39 -2.22 -4.24
CA GLU A 149 0.60 -2.76 -5.57
C GLU A 149 1.32 -4.10 -5.42
N VAL A 150 0.80 -5.15 -6.07
CA VAL A 150 1.34 -6.50 -5.98
C VAL A 150 1.51 -7.10 -7.37
N ASP A 151 2.54 -7.91 -7.53
CA ASP A 151 2.81 -8.70 -8.71
C ASP A 151 2.58 -10.20 -8.37
N PRO A 152 1.45 -10.78 -8.81
CA PRO A 152 1.13 -12.19 -8.57
C PRO A 152 1.70 -13.16 -9.62
N ALA A 153 2.21 -12.69 -10.77
CA ALA A 153 2.51 -13.55 -11.93
C ALA A 153 3.78 -13.17 -12.74
N GLY A 154 4.53 -12.15 -12.31
CA GLY A 154 5.67 -11.54 -13.00
C GLY A 154 5.38 -10.11 -13.50
N PRO A 155 6.43 -9.35 -13.85
CA PRO A 155 6.45 -7.87 -13.90
C PRO A 155 5.51 -7.19 -14.92
N ASP A 156 4.79 -7.96 -15.73
CA ASP A 156 3.86 -7.47 -16.75
C ASP A 156 2.39 -7.45 -16.28
N ASP A 157 2.10 -7.94 -15.07
CA ASP A 157 0.77 -7.96 -14.49
C ASP A 157 0.82 -7.51 -13.02
N PHE A 158 0.05 -6.50 -12.65
CA PHE A 158 -0.01 -6.05 -11.27
C PHE A 158 -1.45 -5.86 -10.82
N ALA A 159 -1.72 -6.20 -9.56
CA ALA A 159 -2.97 -5.91 -8.88
C ALA A 159 -2.75 -4.77 -7.88
N THR A 160 -3.79 -4.01 -7.58
CA THR A 160 -3.77 -3.08 -6.45
C THR A 160 -4.74 -3.60 -5.39
N LEU A 161 -4.24 -3.84 -4.18
CA LEU A 161 -5.07 -4.08 -3.00
C LEU A 161 -5.38 -2.72 -2.39
N VAL A 162 -6.65 -2.43 -2.16
CA VAL A 162 -7.10 -1.15 -1.61
C VAL A 162 -7.78 -1.38 -0.28
N TRP A 163 -7.33 -0.69 0.76
CA TRP A 163 -8.04 -0.59 2.02
C TRP A 163 -8.67 0.78 2.15
N GLU A 164 -9.97 0.82 2.45
CA GLU A 164 -10.70 2.05 2.70
C GLU A 164 -11.49 1.94 4.01
N ALA A 165 -11.35 2.97 4.86
CA ALA A 165 -12.06 3.07 6.14
C ALA A 165 -13.58 3.01 5.98
N ASN A 166 -14.13 3.58 4.90
CA ASN A 166 -15.57 3.67 4.69
C ASN A 166 -16.24 2.38 4.17
N LYS A 167 -15.46 1.31 3.84
CA LYS A 167 -16.01 0.09 3.23
C LYS A 167 -16.74 -0.85 4.18
N ALA A 168 -16.65 -0.64 5.48
CA ALA A 168 -17.36 -1.44 6.48
C ALA A 168 -18.55 -0.69 7.13
N GLY A 169 -19.13 0.27 6.40
CA GLY A 169 -20.25 1.09 6.91
C GLY A 169 -19.83 2.11 7.97
N PHE A 170 -18.53 2.39 8.06
CA PHE A 170 -18.01 3.43 8.94
C PHE A 170 -18.03 4.79 8.24
N THR A 171 -18.49 5.81 8.96
CA THR A 171 -18.48 7.19 8.47
C THR A 171 -17.24 7.89 8.98
N ILE A 172 -16.38 8.32 8.06
CA ILE A 172 -15.25 9.21 8.38
C ILE A 172 -15.84 10.56 8.84
N ALA A 173 -15.53 10.92 10.09
CA ALA A 173 -15.91 12.18 10.70
C ALA A 173 -15.06 13.30 10.13
N GLU A 174 -15.71 14.42 9.84
CA GLU A 174 -15.02 15.62 9.39
C GLU A 174 -14.44 16.38 10.58
N GLY A 175 -13.23 16.90 10.44
CA GLY A 175 -12.62 17.78 11.44
C GLY A 175 -12.08 17.07 12.68
N GLU A 176 -11.92 15.75 12.65
CA GLU A 176 -11.39 14.95 13.75
C GLU A 176 -10.31 13.99 13.27
N TRP A 177 -9.27 13.77 14.09
CA TRP A 177 -8.28 12.73 13.84
C TRP A 177 -8.87 11.36 14.14
N GLN A 178 -8.67 10.42 13.22
CA GLN A 178 -9.16 9.06 13.33
C GLN A 178 -8.03 8.08 13.04
N ALA A 179 -7.85 7.14 13.96
CA ALA A 179 -6.89 6.06 13.81
C ALA A 179 -7.52 4.85 13.10
N TRP A 180 -6.76 4.28 12.20
CA TRP A 180 -7.12 3.15 11.38
C TRP A 180 -6.14 2.00 11.60
N ASP A 181 -6.68 0.79 11.60
CA ASP A 181 -5.92 -0.44 11.68
C ASP A 181 -6.48 -1.40 10.64
N THR A 182 -5.65 -1.79 9.68
CA THR A 182 -6.04 -2.66 8.58
C THR A 182 -5.90 -4.15 8.91
N THR A 183 -5.39 -4.51 10.10
CA THR A 183 -5.15 -5.90 10.52
C THR A 183 -6.46 -6.62 10.90
N GLY A 184 -7.38 -5.91 11.53
CA GLY A 184 -8.75 -6.37 11.77
C GLY A 184 -9.65 -5.85 10.66
N SER A 185 -10.22 -6.73 9.84
CA SER A 185 -10.95 -6.33 8.63
C SER A 185 -12.43 -6.74 8.61
N THR A 186 -13.03 -7.01 9.77
CA THR A 186 -14.49 -7.17 9.85
C THR A 186 -15.02 -6.76 11.24
N GLY A 187 -15.73 -5.62 11.30
CA GLY A 187 -16.53 -5.21 12.45
C GLY A 187 -16.01 -3.98 13.22
N GLY A 188 -16.95 -3.10 13.59
CA GLY A 188 -16.79 -1.98 14.53
C GLY A 188 -15.48 -1.20 14.44
N ARG A 189 -15.33 -0.34 13.41
CA ARG A 189 -14.17 0.54 13.09
C ARG A 189 -13.14 -0.02 12.09
N ALA A 190 -13.17 -1.31 11.81
CA ALA A 190 -12.36 -1.93 10.76
C ALA A 190 -12.93 -1.57 9.39
N GLY A 191 -12.23 -0.77 8.57
CA GLY A 191 -12.52 -0.61 7.13
C GLY A 191 -12.44 -1.93 6.35
N GLY A 192 -12.27 -1.88 5.05
CA GLY A 192 -12.32 -3.09 4.22
C GLY A 192 -11.26 -3.11 3.12
N TRP A 193 -10.60 -4.26 2.95
CA TRP A 193 -9.75 -4.53 1.79
C TRP A 193 -10.59 -4.92 0.58
N TRP A 194 -10.24 -4.44 -0.60
CA TRP A 194 -10.89 -4.81 -1.85
C TRP A 194 -9.90 -4.69 -3.00
N THR A 195 -10.24 -5.29 -4.14
CA THR A 195 -9.46 -5.16 -5.38
C THR A 195 -10.29 -4.41 -6.41
N PRO A 196 -9.72 -3.40 -7.11
CA PRO A 196 -10.40 -2.77 -8.22
C PRO A 196 -10.51 -3.76 -9.37
N SER A 197 -11.66 -3.75 -10.04
CA SER A 197 -12.02 -4.71 -11.09
C SER A 197 -11.29 -4.49 -12.43
N ILE A 198 -10.16 -3.80 -12.44
CA ILE A 198 -9.42 -3.43 -13.66
C ILE A 198 -8.16 -4.32 -13.76
N GLN A 199 -8.28 -5.35 -14.61
CA GLN A 199 -7.23 -6.16 -15.26
C GLN A 199 -6.43 -7.17 -14.39
N PRO A 200 -6.15 -8.39 -14.87
CA PRO A 200 -6.98 -9.35 -15.60
C PRO A 200 -7.73 -10.29 -14.62
N PHE A 201 -8.11 -9.78 -13.46
CA PHE A 201 -8.73 -10.60 -12.42
C PHE A 201 -10.22 -10.86 -12.70
N GLY A 202 -10.56 -12.13 -12.86
CA GLY A 202 -11.94 -12.59 -13.10
C GLY A 202 -12.84 -12.43 -11.88
N SER A 203 -14.13 -12.74 -12.03
CA SER A 203 -15.14 -12.69 -10.95
C SER A 203 -14.86 -13.59 -9.73
N SER A 204 -13.74 -14.31 -9.73
CA SER A 204 -13.27 -15.19 -8.66
C SER A 204 -12.35 -14.51 -7.65
N THR A 205 -11.87 -13.29 -7.91
CA THR A 205 -10.99 -12.59 -6.96
C THR A 205 -11.79 -12.11 -5.75
N PRO A 206 -11.38 -12.48 -4.52
CA PRO A 206 -12.07 -12.06 -3.31
C PRO A 206 -11.99 -10.56 -3.10
N GLY A 207 -13.05 -10.00 -2.51
CA GLY A 207 -13.12 -8.58 -2.20
C GLY A 207 -13.48 -7.75 -3.43
N SER A 208 -14.60 -7.03 -3.33
CA SER A 208 -14.96 -5.97 -4.27
C SER A 208 -15.29 -4.70 -3.49
N ASN A 209 -15.37 -3.57 -4.19
CA ASN A 209 -15.81 -2.32 -3.59
C ASN A 209 -17.16 -2.48 -2.83
N ALA A 210 -18.09 -3.28 -3.37
CA ALA A 210 -19.38 -3.54 -2.74
C ALA A 210 -19.37 -4.61 -1.64
N SER A 211 -18.33 -5.45 -1.60
CA SER A 211 -18.19 -6.54 -0.63
C SER A 211 -16.71 -6.70 -0.28
N PRO A 212 -16.18 -5.85 0.62
CA PRO A 212 -14.78 -5.92 1.02
C PRO A 212 -14.47 -7.24 1.74
N THR A 213 -13.19 -7.52 1.90
CA THR A 213 -12.63 -8.72 2.49
C THR A 213 -11.45 -8.38 3.42
N THR A 214 -10.70 -9.40 3.81
CA THR A 214 -9.54 -9.30 4.69
C THR A 214 -8.22 -9.34 3.91
N LEU A 215 -7.16 -8.76 4.48
CA LEU A 215 -5.82 -8.88 3.90
C LEU A 215 -5.42 -10.36 3.81
N ALA A 216 -5.68 -11.15 4.86
CA ALA A 216 -5.40 -12.58 4.88
C ALA A 216 -6.08 -13.34 3.72
N THR A 217 -7.34 -13.01 3.40
CA THR A 217 -8.05 -13.62 2.26
C THR A 217 -7.41 -13.25 0.93
N LEU A 218 -6.94 -12.01 0.77
CA LEU A 218 -6.24 -11.58 -0.44
C LEU A 218 -4.87 -12.27 -0.55
N THR A 219 -4.11 -12.32 0.55
CA THR A 219 -2.82 -13.02 0.63
C THR A 219 -2.95 -14.51 0.27
N GLU A 220 -3.98 -15.20 0.80
CA GLU A 220 -4.27 -16.59 0.44
C GLU A 220 -4.62 -16.73 -1.04
N HIS A 221 -5.43 -15.81 -1.59
CA HIS A 221 -5.85 -15.85 -2.98
C HIS A 221 -4.70 -15.67 -3.98
N PHE A 222 -3.86 -14.67 -3.76
CA PHE A 222 -2.73 -14.37 -4.64
C PHE A 222 -1.57 -15.36 -4.44
N GLY A 223 -1.46 -15.96 -3.25
CA GLY A 223 -0.55 -17.07 -2.98
C GLY A 223 0.91 -16.64 -2.75
N ALA A 224 1.73 -17.61 -2.30
CA ALA A 224 3.07 -17.38 -1.75
C ALA A 224 4.13 -16.85 -2.73
N GLY A 225 3.84 -16.81 -4.03
CA GLY A 225 4.74 -16.23 -5.04
C GLY A 225 4.55 -14.73 -5.28
N THR A 226 3.52 -14.14 -4.67
CA THR A 226 3.15 -12.74 -4.90
C THR A 226 4.08 -11.80 -4.16
N THR A 227 4.61 -10.81 -4.89
CA THR A 227 5.48 -9.78 -4.32
C THR A 227 4.77 -8.43 -4.30
N ILE A 228 5.12 -7.58 -3.35
CA ILE A 228 4.70 -6.18 -3.29
C ILE A 228 5.64 -5.39 -4.21
N THR A 229 5.07 -4.53 -5.04
CA THR A 229 5.79 -3.66 -5.97
C THR A 229 5.60 -2.17 -5.69
N GLY A 230 4.73 -1.83 -4.73
CA GLY A 230 4.52 -0.46 -4.31
C GLY A 230 3.56 -0.34 -3.13
N PHE A 231 3.74 0.73 -2.36
CA PHE A 231 2.86 1.13 -1.27
C PHE A 231 2.42 2.57 -1.46
N ALA A 232 1.17 2.91 -1.15
CA ALA A 232 0.73 4.29 -1.19
C ALA A 232 -0.40 4.61 -0.22
N VAL A 233 -0.40 5.84 0.28
CA VAL A 233 -1.58 6.53 0.79
C VAL A 233 -2.20 7.32 -0.36
N ASN A 234 -3.47 7.09 -0.68
CA ASN A 234 -4.11 7.56 -1.91
C ASN A 234 -5.49 8.17 -1.63
N THR A 235 -5.92 9.18 -2.38
CA THR A 235 -7.26 9.79 -2.22
C THR A 235 -8.31 9.26 -3.19
N GLY A 236 -7.97 8.37 -4.11
CA GLY A 236 -8.87 7.91 -5.15
C GLY A 236 -9.27 9.02 -6.13
N ARG A 237 -10.32 8.81 -6.93
CA ARG A 237 -10.95 9.81 -7.82
C ARG A 237 -12.35 10.13 -7.35
N GLY A 238 -12.94 11.20 -7.89
CA GLY A 238 -14.34 11.58 -7.67
C GLY A 238 -14.57 12.39 -6.39
N ASN A 239 -13.50 12.70 -5.67
CA ASN A 239 -13.53 13.29 -4.34
C ASN A 239 -13.17 14.80 -4.39
N ALA A 240 -13.81 15.55 -5.27
CA ALA A 240 -13.57 16.99 -5.39
C ALA A 240 -13.83 17.70 -4.05
N GLY A 241 -12.92 18.59 -3.65
CA GLY A 241 -12.98 19.31 -2.38
C GLY A 241 -12.43 18.54 -1.18
N LEU A 242 -11.89 17.33 -1.38
CA LEU A 242 -11.22 16.59 -0.31
C LEU A 242 -9.91 17.29 0.09
N ASP A 243 -9.79 17.59 1.38
CA ASP A 243 -8.54 18.03 2.02
C ASP A 243 -8.27 17.09 3.20
N ALA A 244 -7.28 16.21 3.02
CA ALA A 244 -6.97 15.13 3.96
C ALA A 244 -5.54 15.25 4.47
N TYR A 245 -5.35 14.96 5.75
CA TYR A 245 -4.04 14.86 6.39
C TYR A 245 -3.84 13.42 6.85
N VAL A 246 -2.63 12.90 6.70
CA VAL A 246 -2.25 11.56 7.11
C VAL A 246 -0.96 11.59 7.91
N ASP A 247 -0.92 10.78 8.95
CA ASP A 247 0.19 10.75 9.89
C ASP A 247 0.32 9.36 10.56
N GLY A 248 1.47 9.09 11.19
CA GLY A 248 1.71 7.87 11.96
C GLY A 248 1.51 6.58 11.17
N ILE A 249 2.04 6.51 9.94
CA ILE A 249 1.86 5.36 9.05
C ILE A 249 2.69 4.19 9.57
N GLY A 250 2.09 3.27 10.30
CA GLY A 250 2.71 2.03 10.77
C GLY A 250 2.58 0.93 9.73
N ILE A 251 3.70 0.37 9.27
CA ILE A 251 3.70 -0.80 8.37
C ILE A 251 4.24 -1.99 9.15
N THR A 252 3.44 -3.05 9.27
CA THR A 252 3.83 -4.27 9.97
C THR A 252 4.24 -5.35 8.98
N VAL A 253 5.52 -5.73 9.02
CA VAL A 253 6.11 -6.78 8.20
C VAL A 253 6.79 -7.81 9.10
N ASP A 254 6.52 -9.09 8.90
CA ASP A 254 7.10 -10.19 9.70
C ASP A 254 6.90 -10.05 11.23
N GLY A 255 5.83 -9.36 11.63
CA GLY A 255 5.50 -9.10 13.03
C GLY A 255 6.25 -7.91 13.65
N GLU A 256 7.08 -7.21 12.89
CA GLU A 256 7.71 -5.94 13.29
C GLU A 256 6.99 -4.76 12.64
N THR A 257 6.75 -3.69 13.41
CA THR A 257 6.12 -2.47 12.91
C THR A 257 7.13 -1.34 12.81
N THR A 258 7.27 -0.79 11.61
CA THR A 258 7.96 0.49 11.39
C THR A 258 6.91 1.58 11.26
N VAL A 259 6.99 2.60 12.11
CA VAL A 259 6.12 3.78 12.08
C VAL A 259 6.81 4.89 11.30
N TYR A 260 6.14 5.39 10.27
CA TYR A 260 6.59 6.53 9.50
C TYR A 260 5.83 7.78 9.94
N ASP A 261 6.59 8.74 10.46
CA ASP A 261 6.11 9.99 11.04
C ASP A 261 6.50 11.14 10.12
N VAL A 262 5.57 12.05 9.82
CA VAL A 262 5.82 13.16 8.88
C VAL A 262 6.57 14.33 9.54
N GLU A 263 6.75 14.27 10.87
CA GLU A 263 7.55 15.23 11.60
C GLU A 263 9.05 14.90 11.59
N PRO A 264 9.92 15.90 11.39
CA PRO A 264 11.18 15.90 12.11
C PRO A 264 10.82 16.07 13.59
N ARG A 265 10.70 14.96 14.32
CA ARG A 265 10.43 14.90 15.77
C ARG A 265 11.03 16.12 16.45
N VAL A 266 10.20 16.97 17.06
CA VAL A 266 10.70 18.14 17.79
C VAL A 266 11.40 17.64 19.03
N PHE A 267 12.70 17.37 18.88
CA PHE A 267 13.51 16.91 19.99
C PHE A 267 13.46 17.93 21.10
N THR A 268 13.24 17.46 22.30
CA THR A 268 13.32 18.24 23.52
C THR A 268 14.63 17.96 24.22
N LYS A 269 14.96 18.83 25.17
CA LYS A 269 16.05 18.56 26.11
C LYS A 269 15.88 17.23 26.85
N GLU A 270 14.65 16.77 27.07
CA GLU A 270 14.39 15.51 27.78
C GLU A 270 14.70 14.30 26.90
N ASP A 271 14.45 14.38 25.60
CA ASP A 271 14.81 13.32 24.66
C ASP A 271 16.31 13.04 24.65
N CYS A 272 17.14 14.10 24.70
CA CYS A 272 18.58 13.93 24.89
C CYS A 272 18.92 13.18 26.18
N LYS A 273 18.25 13.49 27.30
CA LYS A 273 18.50 12.85 28.60
C LYS A 273 18.08 11.38 28.63
N ASN A 274 17.07 11.03 27.85
CA ASN A 274 16.54 9.67 27.76
C ASN A 274 17.29 8.80 26.73
N GLY A 275 18.50 9.20 26.32
CA GLY A 275 19.34 8.44 25.40
C GLY A 275 19.13 8.80 23.93
N GLY A 276 18.19 9.69 23.62
CA GLY A 276 17.84 10.01 22.24
C GLY A 276 18.97 10.63 21.44
N TRP A 277 19.97 11.23 22.10
CA TRP A 277 21.19 11.73 21.47
C TRP A 277 21.95 10.68 20.64
N ALA A 278 21.79 9.39 20.97
CA ALA A 278 22.48 8.28 20.30
C ALA A 278 21.60 7.52 19.30
N THR A 279 20.28 7.61 19.42
CA THR A 279 19.32 6.81 18.64
C THR A 279 18.45 7.62 17.70
N GLU A 280 18.23 8.91 17.99
CA GLU A 280 17.22 9.72 17.30
C GLU A 280 17.79 10.88 16.47
N PHE A 281 19.10 11.09 16.53
CA PHE A 281 19.79 12.10 15.73
C PHE A 281 20.76 11.42 14.77
N GLU A 282 21.13 12.14 13.71
CA GLU A 282 22.14 11.68 12.75
C GLU A 282 23.41 11.19 13.46
N ALA A 283 23.97 10.08 12.98
CA ALA A 283 25.13 9.47 13.62
C ALA A 283 26.30 10.47 13.67
N GLY A 284 26.75 10.80 14.89
CA GLY A 284 27.82 11.77 15.11
C GLY A 284 27.37 13.23 15.21
N GLN A 285 26.06 13.54 15.14
CA GLN A 285 25.53 14.88 15.37
C GLN A 285 25.84 15.38 16.79
N PHE A 286 25.85 14.48 17.77
CA PHE A 286 26.27 14.76 19.14
C PHE A 286 27.24 13.67 19.62
N ALA A 287 28.37 14.06 20.18
CA ALA A 287 29.35 13.11 20.69
C ALA A 287 28.89 12.43 22.00
N ASN A 288 27.97 13.05 22.73
CA ASN A 288 27.38 12.54 23.96
C ASN A 288 26.08 13.27 24.34
N GLN A 289 25.38 12.73 25.34
CA GLN A 289 24.17 13.32 25.93
C GLN A 289 24.33 14.79 26.33
N GLY A 290 25.46 15.17 26.93
CA GLY A 290 25.70 16.51 27.44
C GLY A 290 25.69 17.56 26.33
N GLU A 291 26.29 17.22 25.18
CA GLU A 291 26.31 18.07 23.99
C GLU A 291 24.90 18.26 23.42
N CYS A 292 24.14 17.18 23.27
CA CYS A 292 22.74 17.21 22.84
C CYS A 292 21.90 18.12 23.75
N VAL A 293 21.97 17.92 25.08
CA VAL A 293 21.25 18.76 26.06
C VAL A 293 21.66 20.23 25.96
N SER A 294 22.95 20.52 25.74
CA SER A 294 23.46 21.88 25.66
C SER A 294 22.95 22.65 24.43
N SER A 295 22.66 21.94 23.34
CA SER A 295 22.12 22.52 22.10
C SER A 295 20.75 23.19 22.29
N PHE A 296 19.98 22.72 23.28
CA PHE A 296 18.70 23.34 23.67
C PHE A 296 18.88 24.62 24.50
N ALA A 297 19.97 24.71 25.26
CA ALA A 297 20.27 25.90 26.06
C ALA A 297 20.84 27.05 25.22
N SER A 298 21.53 26.73 24.11
CA SER A 298 22.06 27.73 23.18
C SER A 298 20.97 28.33 22.28
N LYS A 299 19.99 27.54 21.83
CA LYS A 299 18.83 28.03 21.05
C LYS A 299 17.96 29.02 21.83
N ALA A 300 17.80 28.83 23.14
CA ALA A 300 17.04 29.76 24.00
C ALA A 300 17.67 31.16 24.15
N LYS A 301 18.93 31.36 23.73
CA LYS A 301 19.59 32.67 23.78
C LYS A 301 19.36 33.53 22.53
N VAL A 302 18.85 32.96 21.43
CA VAL A 302 18.74 33.67 20.13
C VAL A 302 17.37 34.32 19.93
N SER A 303 16.32 33.93 20.67
CA SER A 303 14.95 34.45 20.49
C SER A 303 14.60 35.70 21.32
N LYS A 304 15.59 36.56 21.61
CA LYS A 304 15.36 37.87 22.24
C LYS A 304 15.99 38.97 21.39
N GLU A 305 15.35 39.27 20.27
CA GLU A 305 15.41 40.59 19.61
C GLU A 305 14.00 41.04 19.26
#